data_AF-A0A1L8RHL4-F1
#
_entry.id   AF-A0A1L8RHL4-F1
#
_cell.length_a   1.000
_cell.length_b   1.000
_cell.length_c   1.000
_cell.angle_alpha   90.00
_cell.angle_beta   90.00
_cell.angle_gamma   90.00
#
_symmetry.space_group_name_H-M   'P 1'
#
loop_
_entity.id
_entity.type
_entity.pdbx_description
1 polymer ?
#
loop_
_entity_poly.entity_id
_entity_poly.type
_entity_poly.pdbx_seq_one_letter_code
_entity_poly.pdbx_strand_id
1 'polypeptide(L)'
;MKENLTIQDIATRAGVSKTTVSRYLNGKYGNMSLKTKAKIKAIIEEVGYRPSKQAQYLKSKKSYLLGLLVADIENLYSAYLIKSVQDALEGTDYQILIMNTNNSKKAEQKALQKLLDQNIDGILLQPVSTNIEDFKLLQDAAIPTILIDRSLVNSHWTTVQSNNYQVTKELANHIIQLGYQRIIHVSEPIENISPRVERYDGMRVEAMTQNIPLDLVELTQKGYSLEAYLAAHPLKEKTAFFAANGNALYEVVATLKRLGLEIPKDCGVSGFDDWFWAELVPPGITTIHQNPHQIGLRAAELLVAEIQEGIPVERIEIPSELHIRHSL
;
A
#
# COMPACT_ATOMS: atom_id res chain seq x y z
N MET A 1 19.94 34.58 -13.71
CA MET A 1 19.97 33.15 -13.33
C MET A 1 21.21 32.93 -12.48
N LYS A 2 21.12 32.33 -11.29
CA LYS A 2 22.32 31.92 -10.55
C LYS A 2 23.01 30.83 -11.37
N GLU A 3 24.25 31.06 -11.79
CA GLU A 3 25.06 30.00 -12.41
C GLU A 3 25.20 28.84 -11.42
N ASN A 4 24.80 27.64 -11.85
CA ASN A 4 24.98 26.43 -11.05
C ASN A 4 26.47 26.08 -11.01
N LEU A 5 27.14 26.46 -9.94
CA LEU A 5 28.53 26.06 -9.68
C LEU A 5 28.63 24.54 -9.70
N THR A 6 29.68 24.04 -10.35
CA THR A 6 30.00 22.63 -10.46
C THR A 6 30.99 22.21 -9.36
N ILE A 7 31.18 20.90 -9.17
CA ILE A 7 32.23 20.39 -8.27
C ILE A 7 33.63 20.84 -8.71
N GLN A 8 33.82 21.13 -10.00
CA GLN A 8 35.07 21.65 -10.53
C GLN A 8 35.32 23.08 -10.04
N ASP A 9 34.28 23.92 -9.97
CA ASP A 9 34.41 25.29 -9.48
C ASP A 9 34.77 25.33 -8.00
N ILE A 10 34.19 24.42 -7.20
CA ILE A 10 34.55 24.25 -5.78
C ILE A 10 36.00 23.80 -5.64
N ALA A 11 36.45 22.87 -6.48
CA ALA A 11 37.83 22.38 -6.48
C ALA A 11 38.82 23.51 -6.78
N THR A 12 38.53 24.32 -7.81
CA THR A 12 39.33 25.49 -8.18
C THR A 12 39.41 26.51 -7.05
N ARG A 13 38.27 26.89 -6.44
CA ARG A 13 38.24 27.84 -5.29
C ARG A 13 38.99 27.30 -4.07
N ALA A 14 38.86 26.00 -3.81
CA ALA A 14 39.53 25.34 -2.70
C ALA A 14 41.02 25.12 -2.96
N GLY A 15 41.48 25.19 -4.22
CA GLY A 15 42.87 24.88 -4.60
C GLY A 15 43.20 23.41 -4.40
N VAL A 16 42.25 22.52 -4.67
CA VAL A 16 42.40 21.06 -4.52
C VAL A 16 41.86 20.34 -5.76
N SER A 17 42.07 19.03 -5.87
CA SER A 17 41.50 18.25 -6.97
C SER A 17 39.99 18.03 -6.80
N LYS A 18 39.29 17.81 -7.92
CA LYS A 18 37.88 17.37 -7.95
C LYS A 18 37.64 16.12 -7.09
N THR A 19 38.61 15.19 -7.08
CA THR A 19 38.58 13.98 -6.26
C THR A 19 38.60 14.30 -4.76
N THR A 20 39.37 15.30 -4.33
CA THR A 20 39.41 15.74 -2.94
C THR A 20 38.07 16.34 -2.49
N VAL A 21 37.45 17.18 -3.31
CA VAL A 21 36.10 17.71 -3.02
C VAL A 21 35.06 16.59 -3.00
N SER A 22 35.13 15.65 -3.95
CA SER A 22 34.24 14.48 -3.98
C SER A 22 34.39 13.62 -2.72
N ARG A 23 35.60 13.39 -2.24
CA ARG A 23 35.85 12.66 -0.98
C ARG A 23 35.27 13.40 0.23
N TYR A 24 35.42 14.73 0.29
CA TYR A 24 34.82 15.55 1.34
C TYR A 24 33.29 15.39 1.38
N LEU A 25 32.64 15.52 0.21
CA LEU A 25 31.18 15.43 0.07
C LEU A 25 30.64 14.04 0.43
N ASN A 26 31.43 12.98 0.23
CA ASN A 26 31.05 11.60 0.57
C ASN A 26 31.55 11.16 1.96
N GLY A 27 31.96 12.08 2.84
CA GLY A 27 32.40 11.74 4.20
C GLY A 27 33.75 11.00 4.30
N LYS A 28 34.49 10.84 3.19
CA LYS A 28 35.74 10.06 3.13
C LYS A 28 36.95 10.94 3.48
N TYR A 29 37.14 11.23 4.77
CA TYR A 29 38.15 12.19 5.24
C TYR A 29 39.57 11.66 5.44
N GLY A 30 39.82 10.34 5.33
CA GLY A 30 41.04 9.69 5.84
C GLY A 30 42.38 10.30 5.41
N ASN A 31 42.48 10.89 4.21
CA ASN A 31 43.72 11.51 3.71
C ASN A 31 43.62 13.05 3.64
N MET A 32 42.66 13.66 4.33
CA MET A 32 42.36 15.09 4.23
C MET A 32 42.81 15.83 5.48
N SER A 33 43.67 16.84 5.31
CA SER A 33 44.05 17.71 6.42
C SER A 33 42.85 18.49 6.98
N LEU A 34 42.88 18.83 8.27
CA LEU A 34 41.85 19.67 8.90
C LEU A 34 41.69 21.01 8.18
N LYS A 35 42.81 21.60 7.73
CA LYS A 35 42.82 22.85 6.95
C LYS A 35 42.07 22.71 5.63
N THR A 36 42.30 21.62 4.91
CA THR A 36 41.60 21.32 3.65
C THR A 36 40.11 21.09 3.89
N LYS A 37 39.75 20.35 4.95
CA LYS A 37 38.36 20.08 5.33
C LYS A 37 37.61 21.38 5.64
N ALA A 38 38.20 22.26 6.46
CA ALA A 38 37.62 23.56 6.81
C ALA A 38 37.47 24.48 5.59
N LYS A 39 38.47 24.51 4.69
CA LYS A 39 38.43 25.32 3.47
C LYS A 39 37.31 24.89 2.53
N ILE A 40 37.16 23.59 2.29
CA ILE A 40 36.09 23.06 1.44
C ILE A 40 34.71 23.33 2.07
N LYS A 41 34.58 23.14 3.38
CA LYS A 41 33.35 23.45 4.14
C LYS A 41 32.90 24.91 3.93
N ALA A 42 33.80 25.85 4.19
CA ALA A 42 33.51 27.28 4.09
C ALA A 42 33.06 27.68 2.69
N ILE A 43 33.73 27.19 1.63
CA ILE A 43 33.36 27.49 0.25
C ILE A 43 31.98 26.92 -0.10
N ILE A 44 31.68 25.69 0.33
CA ILE A 44 30.36 25.07 0.08
C ILE A 44 29.26 25.86 0.77
N GLU A 45 29.46 26.25 2.04
CA GLU A 45 28.50 27.03 2.82
C GLU A 45 28.30 28.44 2.23
N GLU A 46 29.37 29.11 1.82
CA GLU A 46 29.34 30.44 1.20
C GLU A 46 28.50 30.45 -0.08
N VAL A 47 28.69 29.46 -0.95
CA VAL A 47 28.05 29.44 -2.28
C VAL A 47 26.77 28.62 -2.33
N GLY A 48 26.43 27.92 -1.25
CA GLY A 48 25.29 27.01 -1.18
C GLY A 48 25.39 25.83 -2.15
N TYR A 49 26.60 25.35 -2.44
CA TYR A 49 26.81 24.25 -3.40
C TYR A 49 26.17 22.96 -2.91
N ARG A 50 25.38 22.32 -3.78
CA ARG A 50 24.83 20.98 -3.55
C ARG A 50 25.22 20.07 -4.72
N PRO A 51 25.78 18.88 -4.46
CA PRO A 51 26.13 17.96 -5.55
C PRO A 51 24.89 17.51 -6.32
N SER A 52 24.96 17.56 -7.65
CA SER A 52 23.87 17.12 -8.53
C SER A 52 23.64 15.61 -8.40
N LYS A 53 22.39 15.20 -8.12
CA LYS A 53 22.01 13.79 -8.10
C LYS A 53 22.23 13.11 -9.46
N GLN A 54 22.00 13.81 -10.56
CA GLN A 54 22.26 13.30 -11.92
C GLN A 54 23.74 12.98 -12.13
N ALA A 55 24.65 13.84 -11.64
CA ALA A 55 26.09 13.58 -11.72
C ALA A 55 26.53 12.41 -10.80
N GLN A 56 25.84 12.19 -9.68
CA GLN A 56 26.08 11.04 -8.80
C GLN A 56 25.57 9.74 -9.42
N TYR A 57 24.40 9.75 -10.05
CA TYR A 57 23.86 8.62 -10.81
C TYR A 57 24.79 8.21 -11.95
N LEU A 58 25.27 9.16 -12.78
CA LEU A 58 26.19 8.85 -13.88
C LEU A 58 27.46 8.09 -13.44
N LYS A 59 27.89 8.28 -12.19
CA LYS A 59 29.06 7.62 -11.62
C LYS A 59 28.73 6.29 -10.93
N SER A 60 27.64 6.24 -10.18
CA SER A 60 27.27 5.09 -9.32
C SER A 60 26.32 4.11 -9.99
N LYS A 61 25.61 4.55 -11.04
CA LYS A 61 24.42 3.92 -11.61
C LYS A 61 23.31 3.61 -10.60
N LYS A 62 23.30 4.30 -9.45
CA LYS A 62 22.24 4.22 -8.43
C LYS A 62 21.61 5.60 -8.23
N SER A 63 20.29 5.68 -8.31
CA SER A 63 19.56 6.92 -8.08
C SER A 63 19.20 7.12 -6.61
N TYR A 64 19.16 6.03 -5.84
CA TYR A 64 18.55 5.96 -4.51
C TYR A 64 17.10 6.44 -4.50
N LEU A 65 16.38 6.24 -5.61
CA LEU A 65 14.96 6.52 -5.73
C LEU A 65 14.20 5.21 -5.84
N LEU A 66 13.20 5.03 -4.98
CA LEU A 66 12.26 3.92 -5.04
C LEU A 66 10.90 4.47 -5.48
N GLY A 67 10.23 3.80 -6.40
CA GLY A 67 8.84 4.10 -6.71
C GLY A 67 7.91 3.46 -5.68
N LEU A 68 6.87 4.17 -5.25
CA LEU A 68 5.71 3.56 -4.59
C LEU A 68 4.46 3.95 -5.35
N LEU A 69 3.90 2.99 -6.05
CA LEU A 69 2.69 3.17 -6.83
C LEU A 69 1.49 2.65 -6.04
N VAL A 70 0.59 3.56 -5.65
CA VAL A 70 -0.63 3.24 -4.89
C VAL A 70 -1.87 3.37 -5.76
N ALA A 71 -2.85 2.53 -5.49
CA ALA A 71 -4.11 2.50 -6.21
C ALA A 71 -4.93 3.78 -5.97
N ASP A 72 -5.02 4.22 -4.73
CA ASP A 72 -5.75 5.42 -4.32
C ASP A 72 -5.21 5.94 -2.98
N ILE A 73 -4.73 7.19 -2.96
CA ILE A 73 -4.18 7.81 -1.74
C ILE A 73 -5.25 8.33 -0.78
N GLU A 74 -6.51 8.47 -1.24
CA GLU A 74 -7.64 8.87 -0.37
C GLU A 74 -8.04 7.75 0.59
N ASN A 75 -7.71 6.49 0.24
CA ASN A 75 -7.90 5.37 1.15
C ASN A 75 -6.89 5.43 2.31
N LEU A 76 -7.41 5.39 3.54
CA LEU A 76 -6.60 5.44 4.76
C LEU A 76 -5.56 4.31 4.85
N TYR A 77 -5.85 3.14 4.28
CA TYR A 77 -4.89 2.05 4.13
C TYR A 77 -3.62 2.49 3.39
N SER A 78 -3.77 3.19 2.26
CA SER A 78 -2.65 3.68 1.46
C SER A 78 -1.81 4.70 2.20
N ALA A 79 -2.44 5.57 3.01
CA ALA A 79 -1.73 6.55 3.82
C ALA A 79 -0.84 5.86 4.88
N TYR A 80 -1.35 4.85 5.57
CA TYR A 80 -0.54 4.06 6.50
C TYR A 80 0.56 3.29 5.80
N LEU A 81 0.28 2.71 4.63
CA LEU A 81 1.29 2.00 3.86
C LEU A 81 2.44 2.93 3.47
N ILE A 82 2.15 4.12 2.96
CA ILE A 82 3.15 5.15 2.61
C ILE A 82 4.02 5.49 3.84
N LYS A 83 3.39 5.78 4.98
CA LYS A 83 4.09 6.08 6.24
C LYS A 83 5.05 4.95 6.62
N SER A 84 4.59 3.71 6.50
CA SER A 84 5.30 2.54 6.96
C SER A 84 6.49 2.18 6.07
N VAL A 85 6.35 2.35 4.75
CA VAL A 85 7.48 2.26 3.83
C VAL A 85 8.50 3.37 4.12
N GLN A 86 8.04 4.60 4.39
CA GLN A 86 8.95 5.69 4.75
C GLN A 86 9.73 5.39 6.03
N ASP A 87 9.07 4.84 7.05
CA ASP A 87 9.69 4.47 8.32
C ASP A 87 10.73 3.34 8.12
N ALA A 88 10.44 2.37 7.26
CA ALA A 88 11.36 1.29 6.91
C ALA A 88 12.64 1.77 6.19
N LEU A 89 12.56 2.90 5.50
CA LEU A 89 13.69 3.50 4.79
C LEU A 89 14.44 4.53 5.63
N GLU A 90 13.99 4.80 6.86
CA GLU A 90 14.66 5.74 7.76
C GLU A 90 16.10 5.28 8.03
N GLY A 91 17.06 6.20 7.91
CA GLY A 91 18.49 5.90 8.04
C GLY A 91 19.15 5.27 6.81
N THR A 92 18.40 5.00 5.73
CA THR A 92 18.96 4.62 4.43
C THR A 92 19.17 5.83 3.52
N ASP A 93 19.90 5.66 2.42
CA ASP A 93 20.04 6.69 1.38
C ASP A 93 18.83 6.77 0.43
N TYR A 94 17.91 5.79 0.51
CA TYR A 94 16.76 5.68 -0.38
C TYR A 94 15.69 6.72 -0.08
N GLN A 95 15.11 7.28 -1.14
CA GLN A 95 13.97 8.17 -1.10
C GLN A 95 12.83 7.58 -1.92
N ILE A 96 11.61 7.84 -1.48
CA ILE A 96 10.40 7.30 -2.14
C ILE A 96 9.73 8.35 -3.04
N LEU A 97 9.34 7.93 -4.24
CA LEU A 97 8.52 8.68 -5.18
C LEU A 97 7.12 8.07 -5.19
N ILE A 98 6.16 8.76 -4.57
CA ILE A 98 4.79 8.29 -4.44
C ILE A 98 4.00 8.67 -5.69
N MET A 99 3.35 7.68 -6.31
CA MET A 99 2.52 7.84 -7.49
C MET A 99 1.11 7.33 -7.21
N ASN A 100 0.12 8.21 -7.28
CA ASN A 100 -1.29 7.85 -7.13
C ASN A 100 -1.91 7.57 -8.52
N THR A 101 -2.70 6.50 -8.63
CA THR A 101 -3.31 6.08 -9.90
C THR A 101 -4.83 6.26 -9.97
N ASN A 102 -5.51 6.56 -8.86
CA ASN A 102 -6.97 6.65 -8.77
C ASN A 102 -7.69 5.44 -9.39
N ASN A 103 -7.18 4.22 -9.13
CA ASN A 103 -7.64 2.96 -9.72
C ASN A 103 -7.76 2.98 -11.26
N SER A 104 -6.95 3.80 -11.95
CA SER A 104 -6.96 3.92 -13.40
C SER A 104 -5.75 3.22 -14.03
N LYS A 105 -6.02 2.17 -14.80
CA LYS A 105 -4.98 1.48 -15.61
C LYS A 105 -4.19 2.46 -16.49
N LYS A 106 -4.84 3.47 -17.06
CA LYS A 106 -4.16 4.51 -17.87
C LYS A 106 -3.23 5.39 -17.03
N ALA A 107 -3.62 5.73 -15.80
CA ALA A 107 -2.79 6.51 -14.90
C ALA A 107 -1.61 5.67 -14.38
N GLU A 108 -1.84 4.40 -14.07
CA GLU A 108 -0.80 3.41 -13.72
C GLU A 108 0.29 3.36 -14.79
N GLN A 109 -0.06 3.10 -16.05
CA GLN A 109 0.92 3.05 -17.14
C GLN A 109 1.75 4.33 -17.29
N LYS A 110 1.09 5.50 -17.18
CA LYS A 110 1.78 6.79 -17.22
C LYS A 110 2.70 7.00 -16.02
N ALA A 111 2.29 6.53 -14.85
CA ALA A 111 3.08 6.66 -13.63
C ALA A 111 4.31 5.75 -13.67
N LEU A 112 4.18 4.52 -14.16
CA LEU A 112 5.30 3.61 -14.41
C LEU A 112 6.32 4.24 -15.36
N GLN A 113 5.89 4.78 -16.50
CA GLN A 113 6.80 5.47 -17.43
C GLN A 113 7.56 6.61 -16.75
N LYS A 114 6.85 7.46 -15.99
CA LYS A 114 7.48 8.58 -15.26
C LYS A 114 8.51 8.11 -14.24
N LEU A 115 8.26 7.01 -13.54
CA LEU A 115 9.20 6.46 -12.57
C LEU A 115 10.47 5.95 -13.28
N LEU A 116 10.34 5.27 -14.42
CA LEU A 116 11.48 4.84 -15.22
C LEU A 116 12.29 6.02 -15.77
N ASP A 117 11.62 7.09 -16.20
CA ASP A 117 12.28 8.32 -16.65
C ASP A 117 13.11 8.97 -15.52
N GLN A 118 12.78 8.71 -14.25
CA GLN A 118 13.56 9.14 -13.07
C GLN A 118 14.70 8.19 -12.71
N ASN A 119 14.91 7.09 -13.45
CA ASN A 119 15.91 6.05 -13.16
C ASN A 119 15.77 5.46 -11.75
N ILE A 120 14.54 5.14 -11.31
CA ILE A 120 14.34 4.46 -10.02
C ILE A 120 15.15 3.16 -9.93
N ASP A 121 15.65 2.86 -8.73
CA ASP A 121 16.41 1.64 -8.45
C ASP A 121 15.47 0.44 -8.21
N GLY A 122 14.20 0.68 -7.87
CA GLY A 122 13.18 -0.35 -7.65
C GLY A 122 11.80 0.24 -7.38
N ILE A 123 10.77 -0.61 -7.37
CA ILE A 123 9.37 -0.20 -7.21
C ILE A 123 8.59 -1.11 -6.25
N LEU A 124 7.85 -0.48 -5.35
CA LEU A 124 6.73 -1.07 -4.62
C LEU A 124 5.45 -0.78 -5.41
N LEU A 125 4.75 -1.82 -5.82
CA LEU A 125 3.64 -1.74 -6.76
C LEU A 125 2.36 -2.30 -6.13
N GLN A 126 1.35 -1.45 -5.94
CA GLN A 126 -0.03 -1.90 -5.71
C GLN A 126 -0.78 -1.88 -7.06
N PRO A 127 -0.86 -3.01 -7.78
CA PRO A 127 -1.34 -3.05 -9.15
C PRO A 127 -2.85 -2.76 -9.26
N VAL A 128 -3.22 -2.00 -10.29
CA VAL A 128 -4.60 -1.79 -10.72
C VAL A 128 -4.97 -2.81 -11.79
N SER A 129 -4.08 -3.10 -12.75
CA SER A 129 -4.30 -4.19 -13.70
C SER A 129 -4.09 -5.55 -13.06
N THR A 130 -4.78 -6.58 -13.56
CA THR A 130 -4.53 -8.00 -13.22
C THR A 130 -3.65 -8.72 -14.24
N ASN A 131 -3.41 -8.10 -15.40
CA ASN A 131 -2.64 -8.71 -16.47
C ASN A 131 -1.18 -8.30 -16.37
N ILE A 132 -0.32 -9.29 -16.16
CA ILE A 132 1.14 -9.12 -16.06
C ILE A 132 1.76 -8.49 -17.31
N GLU A 133 1.16 -8.67 -18.49
CA GLU A 133 1.62 -8.07 -19.76
C GLU A 133 1.52 -6.54 -19.76
N ASP A 134 0.63 -5.96 -18.94
CA ASP A 134 0.56 -4.51 -18.81
C ASP A 134 1.78 -3.94 -18.09
N PHE A 135 2.60 -4.79 -17.45
CA PHE A 135 3.81 -4.37 -16.77
C PHE A 135 5.09 -4.79 -17.52
N LYS A 136 4.97 -5.11 -18.81
CA LYS A 136 6.11 -5.45 -19.68
C LYS A 136 7.24 -4.43 -19.61
N LEU A 137 6.91 -3.14 -19.46
CA LEU A 137 7.89 -2.07 -19.34
C LEU A 137 8.82 -2.24 -18.12
N LEU A 138 8.30 -2.73 -16.98
CA LEU A 138 9.12 -3.04 -15.80
C LEU A 138 9.99 -4.29 -16.02
N GLN A 139 9.45 -5.28 -16.72
CA GLN A 139 10.14 -6.54 -17.04
C GLN A 139 11.31 -6.31 -17.99
N ASP A 140 11.05 -5.61 -19.10
CA ASP A 140 12.04 -5.30 -20.13
C ASP A 140 13.18 -4.42 -19.56
N ALA A 141 12.86 -3.55 -18.59
CA ALA A 141 13.83 -2.73 -17.88
C ALA A 141 14.50 -3.44 -16.69
N ALA A 142 14.10 -4.67 -16.37
CA ALA A 142 14.59 -5.48 -15.25
C ALA A 142 14.57 -4.71 -13.90
N ILE A 143 13.46 -4.01 -13.63
CA ILE A 143 13.31 -3.22 -12.40
C ILE A 143 12.93 -4.12 -11.23
N PRO A 144 13.73 -4.15 -10.14
CA PRO A 144 13.34 -4.76 -8.87
C PRO A 144 11.93 -4.33 -8.45
N THR A 145 11.02 -5.29 -8.32
CA THR A 145 9.61 -5.01 -8.09
C THR A 145 9.06 -5.91 -6.99
N ILE A 146 8.39 -5.31 -6.01
CA ILE A 146 7.60 -6.02 -5.00
C ILE A 146 6.14 -5.58 -5.13
N LEU A 147 5.24 -6.56 -5.24
CA LEU A 147 3.81 -6.31 -5.22
C LEU A 147 3.33 -6.14 -3.78
N ILE A 148 2.44 -5.18 -3.55
CA ILE A 148 1.85 -4.93 -2.23
C ILE A 148 0.33 -4.95 -2.31
N ASP A 149 -0.30 -5.62 -1.35
CA ASP A 149 -1.75 -5.66 -1.10
C ASP A 149 -2.59 -6.36 -2.19
N ARG A 150 -2.26 -6.11 -3.45
CA ARG A 150 -2.87 -6.72 -4.62
C ARG A 150 -1.83 -7.58 -5.36
N SER A 151 -2.23 -8.79 -5.70
CA SER A 151 -1.44 -9.73 -6.50
C SER A 151 -1.79 -9.67 -7.99
N LEU A 152 -0.84 -10.10 -8.81
CA LEU A 152 -1.01 -10.38 -10.24
C LEU A 152 -1.03 -11.90 -10.47
N VAL A 153 -1.88 -12.36 -11.38
CA VAL A 153 -1.90 -13.79 -11.77
C VAL A 153 -0.63 -14.12 -12.54
N ASN A 154 0.02 -15.24 -12.22
CA ASN A 154 1.27 -15.69 -12.85
C ASN A 154 2.42 -14.67 -12.77
N SER A 155 2.47 -13.87 -11.70
CA SER A 155 3.57 -12.94 -11.48
C SER A 155 4.86 -13.64 -11.08
N HIS A 156 5.98 -13.08 -11.52
CA HIS A 156 7.34 -13.43 -11.09
C HIS A 156 7.87 -12.43 -10.04
N TRP A 157 7.00 -11.64 -9.43
CA TRP A 157 7.37 -10.71 -8.37
C TRP A 157 6.87 -11.19 -7.02
N THR A 158 7.72 -11.03 -6.01
CA THR A 158 7.35 -11.27 -4.61
C THR A 158 6.19 -10.36 -4.23
N THR A 159 5.21 -10.92 -3.53
CA THR A 159 3.99 -10.22 -3.11
C THR A 159 3.89 -10.21 -1.60
N VAL A 160 3.66 -9.04 -1.00
CA VAL A 160 3.34 -8.88 0.42
C VAL A 160 1.90 -8.42 0.55
N GLN A 161 1.06 -9.22 1.22
CA GLN A 161 -0.37 -8.94 1.35
C GLN A 161 -0.89 -9.40 2.71
N SER A 162 -2.15 -9.11 3.01
CA SER A 162 -2.83 -9.71 4.17
C SER A 162 -3.26 -11.15 3.88
N ASN A 163 -3.47 -11.94 4.93
CA ASN A 163 -4.10 -13.27 4.87
C ASN A 163 -5.62 -13.19 4.63
N ASN A 164 -6.04 -12.43 3.62
CA ASN A 164 -7.44 -12.04 3.35
C ASN A 164 -8.43 -13.21 3.37
N TYR A 165 -8.09 -14.31 2.69
CA TYR A 165 -8.95 -15.49 2.61
C TYR A 165 -9.14 -16.17 3.98
N GLN A 166 -8.04 -16.39 4.70
CA GLN A 166 -8.06 -17.13 5.97
C GLN A 166 -8.81 -16.34 7.04
N VAL A 167 -8.54 -15.04 7.17
CA VAL A 167 -9.16 -14.21 8.22
C VAL A 167 -10.65 -13.98 7.99
N THR A 168 -11.11 -13.86 6.73
CA THR A 168 -12.56 -13.74 6.47
C THR A 168 -13.29 -15.06 6.62
N LYS A 169 -12.63 -16.19 6.36
CA LYS A 169 -13.17 -17.51 6.68
C LYS A 169 -13.38 -17.69 8.18
N GLU A 170 -12.41 -17.26 8.99
CA GLU A 170 -12.52 -17.27 10.46
C GLU A 170 -13.67 -16.39 10.97
N LEU A 171 -13.80 -15.17 10.43
CA LEU A 171 -14.91 -14.27 10.76
C LEU A 171 -16.27 -14.88 10.34
N ALA A 172 -16.35 -15.50 9.16
CA ALA A 172 -17.56 -16.17 8.70
C ALA A 172 -18.00 -17.25 9.68
N ASN A 173 -17.07 -18.11 10.10
CA ASN A 173 -17.35 -19.14 11.10
C ASN A 173 -17.81 -18.51 12.43
N HIS A 174 -17.17 -17.43 12.88
CA HIS A 174 -17.58 -16.72 14.09
C HIS A 174 -19.03 -16.17 14.00
N ILE A 175 -19.38 -15.52 12.88
CA ILE A 175 -20.75 -15.05 12.61
C ILE A 175 -21.75 -16.21 12.69
N ILE A 176 -21.44 -17.34 12.06
CA ILE A 176 -22.35 -18.50 12.03
C ILE A 176 -22.51 -19.11 13.42
N GLN A 177 -21.43 -19.19 14.21
CA GLN A 177 -21.47 -19.68 15.59
C GLN A 177 -22.32 -18.80 16.53
N LEU A 178 -22.45 -17.50 16.23
CA LEU A 178 -23.35 -16.58 16.95
C LEU A 178 -24.83 -16.74 16.52
N GLY A 179 -25.12 -17.69 15.63
CA GLY A 179 -26.47 -18.04 15.21
C GLY A 179 -27.06 -17.15 14.13
N TYR A 180 -26.24 -16.35 13.43
CA TYR A 180 -26.68 -15.65 12.23
C TYR A 180 -27.02 -16.67 11.13
N GLN A 181 -28.13 -16.43 10.47
CA GLN A 181 -28.74 -17.35 9.50
C GLN A 181 -28.54 -16.89 8.05
N ARG A 182 -27.98 -15.70 7.85
CA ARG A 182 -27.69 -15.11 6.55
C ARG A 182 -26.55 -14.10 6.69
N ILE A 183 -25.69 -14.06 5.68
CA ILE A 183 -24.61 -13.09 5.59
C ILE A 183 -24.79 -12.24 4.34
N ILE A 184 -24.70 -10.92 4.48
CA ILE A 184 -24.64 -9.98 3.36
C ILE A 184 -23.21 -9.45 3.29
N HIS A 185 -22.45 -9.89 2.29
CA HIS A 185 -21.14 -9.37 1.96
C HIS A 185 -21.30 -8.09 1.13
N VAL A 186 -20.89 -6.95 1.69
CA VAL A 186 -20.96 -5.65 1.03
C VAL A 186 -19.55 -5.25 0.60
N SER A 187 -19.36 -4.98 -0.68
CA SER A 187 -18.06 -4.61 -1.25
C SER A 187 -18.23 -3.59 -2.36
N GLU A 188 -17.17 -2.89 -2.74
CA GLU A 188 -17.04 -2.38 -4.11
C GLU A 188 -16.88 -3.56 -5.10
N PRO A 189 -16.93 -3.35 -6.43
CA PRO A 189 -16.78 -4.43 -7.38
C PRO A 189 -15.57 -5.33 -7.08
N ILE A 190 -15.81 -6.62 -6.91
CA ILE A 190 -14.78 -7.58 -6.48
C ILE A 190 -13.89 -7.99 -7.64
N GLU A 191 -14.40 -7.91 -8.86
CA GLU A 191 -13.69 -8.34 -10.06
C GLU A 191 -12.35 -7.60 -10.20
N ASN A 192 -11.32 -8.35 -10.55
CA ASN A 192 -9.95 -7.86 -10.79
C ASN A 192 -9.22 -7.26 -9.58
N ILE A 193 -9.79 -7.29 -8.37
CA ILE A 193 -9.11 -6.85 -7.14
C ILE A 193 -8.93 -8.04 -6.21
N SER A 194 -7.72 -8.63 -6.23
CA SER A 194 -7.35 -9.83 -5.46
C SER A 194 -7.79 -9.84 -3.99
N PRO A 195 -7.56 -8.80 -3.16
CA PRO A 195 -8.00 -8.83 -1.77
C PRO A 195 -9.52 -8.90 -1.64
N ARG A 196 -10.30 -8.29 -2.55
CA ARG A 196 -11.77 -8.35 -2.52
C ARG A 196 -12.27 -9.75 -2.88
N VAL A 197 -11.68 -10.37 -3.90
CA VAL A 197 -11.97 -11.76 -4.29
C VAL A 197 -11.67 -12.71 -3.14
N GLU A 198 -10.48 -12.60 -2.52
CA GLU A 198 -10.06 -13.46 -1.42
C GLU A 198 -10.95 -13.32 -0.19
N ARG A 199 -11.30 -12.08 0.18
CA ARG A 199 -12.23 -11.81 1.29
C ARG A 199 -13.59 -12.46 1.06
N TYR A 200 -14.13 -12.32 -0.16
CA TYR A 200 -15.39 -12.93 -0.55
C TYR A 200 -15.30 -14.46 -0.55
N ASP A 201 -14.23 -15.03 -1.11
CA ASP A 201 -14.05 -16.47 -1.18
C ASP A 201 -13.90 -17.13 0.20
N GLY A 202 -13.19 -16.49 1.13
CA GLY A 202 -13.11 -16.97 2.52
C GLY A 202 -14.47 -17.05 3.19
N MET A 203 -15.29 -16.00 3.02
CA MET A 203 -16.67 -15.94 3.51
C MET A 203 -17.56 -17.00 2.83
N ARG A 204 -17.46 -17.11 1.50
CA ARG A 204 -18.26 -18.01 0.66
C ARG A 204 -18.03 -19.47 0.99
N VAL A 205 -16.78 -19.88 1.14
CA VAL A 205 -16.45 -21.28 1.43
C VAL A 205 -17.03 -21.71 2.77
N GLU A 206 -16.92 -20.87 3.80
CA GLU A 206 -17.48 -21.20 5.12
C GLU A 206 -19.01 -21.19 5.12
N ALA A 207 -19.63 -20.16 4.53
CA ALA A 207 -21.08 -20.07 4.41
C ALA A 207 -21.67 -21.27 3.65
N MET A 208 -21.05 -21.67 2.54
CA MET A 208 -21.46 -22.88 1.80
C MET A 208 -21.30 -24.16 2.64
N THR A 209 -20.20 -24.29 3.38
CA THR A 209 -19.93 -25.48 4.22
C THR A 209 -21.00 -25.65 5.30
N GLN A 210 -21.49 -24.54 5.84
CA GLN A 210 -22.51 -24.52 6.90
C GLN A 210 -23.96 -24.34 6.38
N ASN A 211 -24.16 -24.31 5.06
CA ASN A 211 -25.46 -24.07 4.40
C ASN A 211 -26.13 -22.74 4.78
N ILE A 212 -25.33 -21.69 4.94
CA ILE A 212 -25.78 -20.32 5.22
C ILE A 212 -25.85 -19.53 3.92
N PRO A 213 -27.00 -18.89 3.59
CA PRO A 213 -27.08 -17.95 2.48
C PRO A 213 -26.05 -16.82 2.60
N LEU A 214 -25.32 -16.60 1.51
CA LEU A 214 -24.39 -15.50 1.36
C LEU A 214 -24.80 -14.65 0.15
N ASP A 215 -25.16 -13.40 0.41
CA ASP A 215 -25.42 -12.42 -0.64
C ASP A 215 -24.19 -11.57 -0.89
N LEU A 216 -23.93 -11.25 -2.16
CA LEU A 216 -22.93 -10.26 -2.55
C LEU A 216 -23.63 -8.98 -3.02
N VAL A 217 -23.35 -7.87 -2.36
CA VAL A 217 -23.84 -6.54 -2.72
C VAL A 217 -22.66 -5.68 -3.15
N GLU A 218 -22.52 -5.46 -4.46
CA GLU A 218 -21.47 -4.62 -5.03
C GLU A 218 -21.94 -3.16 -5.16
N LEU A 219 -21.38 -2.28 -4.33
CA LEU A 219 -21.65 -0.85 -4.32
C LEU A 219 -21.08 -0.20 -5.58
N THR A 220 -21.94 0.41 -6.39
CA THR A 220 -21.50 1.12 -7.61
C THR A 220 -22.13 2.50 -7.70
N GLN A 221 -21.42 3.45 -8.33
CA GLN A 221 -21.96 4.80 -8.59
C GLN A 221 -23.20 4.80 -9.49
N LYS A 222 -23.52 3.69 -10.16
CA LYS A 222 -24.61 3.57 -11.15
C LYS A 222 -25.96 3.13 -10.56
N GLY A 223 -26.16 3.26 -9.24
CA GLY A 223 -27.47 3.13 -8.61
C GLY A 223 -27.75 1.82 -7.89
N TYR A 224 -26.77 0.93 -7.74
CA TYR A 224 -26.87 -0.17 -6.78
C TYR A 224 -26.42 0.33 -5.41
N SER A 225 -27.39 0.77 -4.61
CA SER A 225 -27.18 1.14 -3.21
C SER A 225 -27.61 -0.01 -2.29
N LEU A 226 -27.00 -0.08 -1.11
CA LEU A 226 -27.41 -1.02 -0.08
C LEU A 226 -28.88 -0.82 0.31
N GLU A 227 -29.36 0.42 0.30
CA GLU A 227 -30.74 0.77 0.61
C GLU A 227 -31.74 0.14 -0.38
N ALA A 228 -31.48 0.23 -1.69
CA ALA A 228 -32.32 -0.40 -2.71
C ALA A 228 -32.33 -1.93 -2.57
N TYR A 229 -31.17 -2.51 -2.23
CA TYR A 229 -31.07 -3.94 -1.96
C TYR A 229 -31.94 -4.35 -0.76
N LEU A 230 -31.88 -3.62 0.36
CA LEU A 230 -32.66 -3.90 1.56
C LEU A 230 -34.16 -3.66 1.39
N ALA A 231 -34.55 -2.71 0.54
CA ALA A 231 -35.96 -2.52 0.17
C ALA A 231 -36.54 -3.74 -0.56
N ALA A 232 -35.74 -4.39 -1.41
CA ALA A 232 -36.13 -5.62 -2.12
C ALA A 232 -35.96 -6.89 -1.27
N HIS A 233 -35.02 -6.89 -0.31
CA HIS A 233 -34.64 -8.04 0.50
C HIS A 233 -34.66 -7.69 2.00
N PRO A 234 -35.86 -7.54 2.60
CA PRO A 234 -35.98 -7.16 4.01
C PRO A 234 -35.36 -8.22 4.94
N LEU A 235 -34.85 -7.77 6.09
CA LEU A 235 -34.18 -8.60 7.09
C LEU A 235 -35.19 -9.45 7.87
N LYS A 236 -35.55 -10.64 7.35
CA LYS A 236 -36.51 -11.55 7.98
C LYS A 236 -35.86 -12.56 8.94
N GLU A 237 -34.63 -12.94 8.63
CA GLU A 237 -33.80 -13.83 9.42
C GLU A 237 -32.70 -13.06 10.15
N LYS A 238 -32.11 -13.65 11.20
CA LYS A 238 -30.98 -13.05 11.92
C LYS A 238 -29.81 -12.87 10.95
N THR A 239 -29.56 -11.63 10.51
CA THR A 239 -28.65 -11.34 9.38
C THR A 239 -27.43 -10.56 9.86
N ALA A 240 -26.24 -10.93 9.37
CA ALA A 240 -25.01 -10.21 9.60
C ALA A 240 -24.51 -9.57 8.30
N PHE A 241 -24.10 -8.32 8.37
CA PHE A 241 -23.35 -7.65 7.32
C PHE A 241 -21.86 -7.88 7.54
N PHE A 242 -21.15 -8.17 6.46
CA PHE A 242 -19.70 -8.06 6.40
C PHE A 242 -19.32 -7.05 5.34
N ALA A 243 -18.75 -5.93 5.76
CA ALA A 243 -18.21 -4.92 4.86
C ALA A 243 -16.77 -5.24 4.48
N ALA A 244 -16.47 -5.38 3.20
CA ALA A 244 -15.19 -5.87 2.70
C ALA A 244 -14.03 -4.87 2.82
N ASN A 245 -14.28 -3.60 3.15
CA ASN A 245 -13.30 -2.55 3.43
C ASN A 245 -13.93 -1.37 4.18
N GLY A 246 -13.12 -0.40 4.58
CA GLY A 246 -13.58 0.77 5.33
C GLY A 246 -14.68 1.60 4.65
N ASN A 247 -14.64 1.77 3.31
CA ASN A 247 -15.67 2.50 2.57
C ASN A 247 -17.01 1.75 2.57
N ALA A 248 -16.97 0.43 2.33
CA ALA A 248 -18.16 -0.41 2.43
C ALA A 248 -18.72 -0.40 3.87
N LEU A 249 -17.86 -0.37 4.89
CA LEU A 249 -18.31 -0.35 6.28
C LEU A 249 -19.02 0.95 6.61
N TYR A 250 -18.46 2.08 6.15
CA TYR A 250 -19.10 3.38 6.26
C TYR A 250 -20.49 3.37 5.61
N GLU A 251 -20.62 2.87 4.38
CA GLU A 251 -21.90 2.80 3.68
C GLU A 251 -22.92 1.88 4.35
N VAL A 252 -22.49 0.75 4.92
CA VAL A 252 -23.34 -0.13 5.72
C VAL A 252 -23.89 0.63 6.93
N VAL A 253 -23.02 1.18 7.78
CA VAL A 253 -23.43 1.89 8.99
C VAL A 253 -24.31 3.10 8.68
N ALA A 254 -23.96 3.89 7.65
CA ALA A 254 -24.74 5.04 7.23
C ALA A 254 -26.14 4.65 6.73
N THR A 255 -26.25 3.55 5.98
CA THR A 255 -27.53 3.06 5.46
C THR A 255 -28.42 2.52 6.58
N LEU A 256 -27.88 1.70 7.48
CA LEU A 256 -28.64 1.19 8.63
C LEU A 256 -29.17 2.34 9.50
N LYS A 257 -28.34 3.37 9.73
CA LYS A 257 -28.75 4.58 10.46
C LYS A 257 -29.87 5.34 9.75
N ARG A 258 -29.81 5.53 8.42
CA ARG A 258 -30.88 6.18 7.63
C ARG A 258 -32.20 5.42 7.72
N LEU A 259 -32.13 4.10 7.73
CA LEU A 259 -33.29 3.21 7.83
C LEU A 259 -33.80 3.00 9.26
N GLY A 260 -33.11 3.56 10.26
CA GLY A 260 -33.48 3.42 11.68
C GLY A 260 -33.26 2.01 12.24
N LEU A 261 -32.36 1.22 11.64
CA LEU A 261 -32.01 -0.12 12.11
C LEU A 261 -30.91 -0.05 13.19
N GLU A 262 -31.12 -0.79 14.27
CA GLU A 262 -30.24 -0.85 15.43
C GLU A 262 -29.23 -2.01 15.31
N ILE A 263 -27.97 -1.75 15.69
CA ILE A 263 -26.87 -2.73 15.73
C ILE A 263 -26.59 -3.10 17.19
N PRO A 264 -26.54 -4.39 17.59
CA PRO A 264 -26.77 -5.60 16.81
C PRO A 264 -28.24 -6.06 16.79
N LYS A 265 -29.16 -5.29 17.38
CA LYS A 265 -30.53 -5.72 17.68
C LYS A 265 -31.32 -6.19 16.44
N ASP A 266 -31.25 -5.42 15.35
CA ASP A 266 -31.95 -5.76 14.10
C ASP A 266 -31.04 -6.52 13.14
N CYS A 267 -29.73 -6.27 13.18
CA CYS A 267 -28.73 -6.97 12.38
C CYS A 267 -27.33 -6.84 12.97
N GLY A 268 -26.50 -7.85 12.72
CA GLY A 268 -25.09 -7.83 13.05
C GLY A 268 -24.30 -7.06 12.00
N VAL A 269 -23.23 -6.39 12.41
CA VAL A 269 -22.32 -5.70 11.49
C VAL A 269 -20.88 -6.07 11.83
N SER A 270 -20.13 -6.43 10.81
CA SER A 270 -18.69 -6.60 10.87
C SER A 270 -18.04 -5.95 9.65
N GLY A 271 -16.76 -5.63 9.76
CA GLY A 271 -16.04 -4.98 8.65
C GLY A 271 -14.59 -5.38 8.54
N PHE A 272 -14.02 -5.11 7.39
CA PHE A 272 -12.59 -5.12 7.16
C PHE A 272 -12.04 -3.70 7.28
N ASP A 273 -10.84 -3.58 7.83
CA ASP A 273 -10.19 -2.36 8.27
C ASP A 273 -10.76 -1.80 9.59
N ASP A 274 -10.01 -1.97 10.68
CA ASP A 274 -10.33 -1.38 11.99
C ASP A 274 -9.80 0.06 12.07
N TRP A 275 -10.57 0.98 11.48
CA TRP A 275 -10.29 2.41 11.59
C TRP A 275 -10.86 2.97 12.90
N PHE A 276 -10.20 4.00 13.46
CA PHE A 276 -10.56 4.59 14.77
C PHE A 276 -12.05 4.90 14.96
N TRP A 277 -12.80 5.16 13.89
CA TRP A 277 -14.22 5.46 13.97
C TRP A 277 -15.11 4.22 14.21
N ALA A 278 -14.64 3.01 13.90
CA ALA A 278 -15.39 1.76 14.08
C ALA A 278 -15.71 1.48 15.56
N GLU A 279 -14.80 1.84 16.46
CA GLU A 279 -15.01 1.79 17.92
C GLU A 279 -15.98 2.88 18.41
N LEU A 280 -16.04 4.03 17.73
CA LEU A 280 -16.89 5.16 18.10
C LEU A 280 -18.37 4.97 17.74
N VAL A 281 -18.69 4.03 16.85
CA VAL A 281 -20.08 3.69 16.49
C VAL A 281 -20.62 2.74 17.56
N PRO A 282 -21.55 3.15 18.45
CA PRO A 282 -22.09 2.25 19.45
C PRO A 282 -22.77 1.04 18.77
N PRO A 283 -22.50 -0.19 19.22
CA PRO A 283 -21.81 -0.58 20.47
C PRO A 283 -20.30 -0.91 20.30
N GLY A 284 -19.69 -0.49 19.20
CA GLY A 284 -18.35 -0.84 18.74
C GLY A 284 -18.45 -1.95 17.68
N ILE A 285 -17.92 -1.69 16.49
CA ILE A 285 -18.02 -2.63 15.36
C ILE A 285 -16.93 -3.70 15.43
N THR A 286 -17.28 -4.98 15.35
CA THR A 286 -16.34 -6.10 15.16
C THR A 286 -15.64 -5.95 13.82
N THR A 287 -14.31 -5.94 13.81
CA THR A 287 -13.53 -5.65 12.60
C THR A 287 -12.35 -6.58 12.44
N ILE A 288 -11.93 -6.79 11.20
CA ILE A 288 -10.62 -7.34 10.86
C ILE A 288 -9.63 -6.18 10.70
N HIS A 289 -8.63 -6.11 11.59
CA HIS A 289 -7.53 -5.17 11.49
C HIS A 289 -6.43 -5.72 10.58
N GLN A 290 -6.31 -5.16 9.39
CA GLN A 290 -5.13 -5.33 8.54
C GLN A 290 -3.97 -4.52 9.12
N ASN A 291 -2.75 -5.05 9.03
CA ASN A 291 -1.53 -4.38 9.52
C ASN A 291 -0.74 -3.72 8.37
N PRO A 292 -1.13 -2.54 7.86
CA PRO A 292 -0.42 -1.83 6.80
C PRO A 292 1.02 -1.49 7.20
N HIS A 293 1.30 -1.39 8.51
CA HIS A 293 2.63 -1.13 9.02
C HIS A 293 3.60 -2.28 8.77
N GLN A 294 3.24 -3.48 9.19
CA GLN A 294 4.04 -4.67 8.91
C GLN A 294 4.15 -4.95 7.40
N ILE A 295 3.07 -4.75 6.64
CA ILE A 295 3.10 -4.89 5.17
C ILE A 295 4.10 -3.92 4.54
N GLY A 296 4.03 -2.64 4.88
CA GLY A 296 4.93 -1.61 4.33
C GLY A 296 6.39 -1.83 4.72
N LEU A 297 6.63 -2.16 6.00
CA LEU A 297 7.98 -2.48 6.49
C LEU A 297 8.58 -3.67 5.74
N ARG A 298 7.84 -4.79 5.70
CA ARG A 298 8.31 -6.01 5.06
C ARG A 298 8.53 -5.83 3.56
N ALA A 299 7.64 -5.12 2.88
CA ALA A 299 7.78 -4.86 1.45
C ALA A 299 9.00 -3.98 1.13
N ALA A 300 9.26 -2.95 1.93
CA ALA A 300 10.44 -2.09 1.75
C ALA A 300 11.75 -2.86 1.98
N GLU A 301 11.83 -3.66 3.03
CA GLU A 301 12.99 -4.53 3.31
C GLU A 301 13.26 -5.49 2.14
N LEU A 302 12.22 -6.14 1.64
CA LEU A 302 12.32 -7.08 0.52
C LEU A 302 12.74 -6.38 -0.77
N LEU A 303 12.25 -5.17 -1.03
CA LEU A 303 12.66 -4.42 -2.21
C LEU A 303 14.15 -4.04 -2.12
N VAL A 304 14.62 -3.62 -0.96
CA VAL A 304 16.04 -3.31 -0.76
C VAL A 304 16.91 -4.56 -0.91
N ALA A 305 16.47 -5.71 -0.39
CA ALA A 305 17.16 -6.99 -0.59
C ALA A 305 17.19 -7.41 -2.08
N GLU A 306 16.05 -7.31 -2.77
CA GLU A 306 15.95 -7.58 -4.22
C GLU A 306 16.92 -6.72 -5.03
N ILE A 307 17.05 -5.43 -4.69
CA ILE A 307 18.00 -4.51 -5.36
C ILE A 307 19.46 -4.90 -5.10
N GLN A 308 19.78 -5.45 -3.92
CA GLN A 308 21.16 -5.71 -3.51
C GLN A 308 21.69 -7.07 -3.97
N GLU A 309 20.88 -8.12 -3.81
CA GLU A 309 21.31 -9.51 -3.97
C GLU A 309 20.32 -10.37 -4.77
N GLY A 310 19.11 -9.88 -5.03
CA GLY A 310 18.02 -10.67 -5.59
C GLY A 310 17.43 -11.64 -4.54
N ILE A 311 16.13 -11.85 -4.59
CA ILE A 311 15.40 -12.72 -3.66
C ILE A 311 14.58 -13.77 -4.41
N PRO A 312 14.25 -14.93 -3.79
CA PRO A 312 13.28 -15.84 -4.35
C PRO A 312 11.90 -15.17 -4.46
N VAL A 313 11.14 -15.58 -5.49
CA VAL A 313 9.75 -15.15 -5.68
C VAL A 313 8.88 -15.84 -4.65
N GLU A 314 8.30 -15.07 -3.74
CA GLU A 314 7.45 -15.57 -2.66
C GLU A 314 6.14 -14.80 -2.54
N ARG A 315 5.12 -15.49 -2.01
CA ARG A 315 3.89 -14.87 -1.57
C ARG A 315 3.89 -14.85 -0.04
N ILE A 316 4.01 -13.65 0.51
CA ILE A 316 4.11 -13.42 1.95
C ILE A 316 2.78 -12.86 2.44
N GLU A 317 2.16 -13.56 3.37
CA GLU A 317 0.94 -13.11 4.04
C GLU A 317 1.26 -12.58 5.44
N ILE A 318 0.88 -11.33 5.69
CA ILE A 318 0.91 -10.70 7.00
C ILE A 318 -0.42 -11.04 7.70
N PRO A 319 -0.39 -11.62 8.91
CA PRO A 319 -1.60 -11.92 9.65
C PRO A 319 -2.40 -10.66 9.97
N SER A 320 -3.69 -10.68 9.65
CA SER A 320 -4.68 -9.72 10.14
C SER A 320 -5.29 -10.20 11.46
N GLU A 321 -5.69 -9.25 12.31
CA GLU A 321 -6.23 -9.54 13.64
C GLU A 321 -7.75 -9.35 13.65
N LEU A 322 -8.48 -10.30 14.24
CA LEU A 322 -9.93 -10.16 14.42
C LEU A 322 -10.22 -9.47 15.77
N HIS A 323 -10.70 -8.24 15.70
CA HIS A 323 -11.10 -7.45 16.88
C HIS A 323 -12.60 -7.63 17.12
N ILE A 324 -12.94 -8.55 18.02
CA ILE A 324 -14.33 -8.83 18.41
C ILE A 324 -14.85 -7.73 19.32
N ARG A 325 -15.99 -7.14 18.94
CA ARG A 325 -16.74 -6.14 19.71
C ARG A 325 -18.21 -6.58 19.82
N HIS A 326 -19.12 -5.65 20.09
CA HIS A 326 -20.52 -5.96 20.44
C HIS A 326 -21.51 -5.79 19.28
N SER A 327 -21.04 -5.61 18.05
CA SER A 327 -21.88 -5.43 16.88
C SER A 327 -22.32 -6.73 16.20
N LEU A 328 -21.94 -7.89 16.74
CA LEU A 328 -22.39 -9.22 16.32
C LEU A 328 -23.09 -9.94 17.49
#